data_AF-A0A4Y6V4U4-F1
#
_entry.id   AF-A0A4Y6V4U4-F1
#
_cell.length_a   1.000
_cell.length_b   1.000
_cell.length_c   1.000
_cell.angle_alpha   90.00
_cell.angle_beta   90.00
_cell.angle_gamma   90.00
#
_symmetry.space_group_name_H-M   'P 1'
#
loop_
_entity.id
_entity.type
_entity.pdbx_description
1 polymer ?
#
loop_
_entity_poly.entity_id
_entity_poly.type
_entity_poly.pdbx_seq_one_letter_code
_entity_poly.pdbx_strand_id
1 'polypeptide(L)'
;MLNGYDYQGAEAALTRRLAAEVVELTKLVLNSARGNIRYYPDVAAQLQEQLFVLAGQSVNGVVSTTFWQAWLEQFGKGSLMAGPDLNPGLVRYMSSSEWNGLRDRSSRAIVGRIKGTYRGIDGVERKSGGGRAGVNLEELAAQGEIDPAFGPTPPTFFLRIALQSNRGRILASLQRVVEAFPYHEYFREGKP
;
A
#
# COMPACT_ATOMS: atom_id res chain seq x y z
N MET A 1 -7.86 -49.05 18.56
CA MET A 1 -9.05 -48.16 18.40
C MET A 1 -8.58 -46.72 18.44
N LEU A 2 -9.17 -45.81 17.67
CA LEU A 2 -8.87 -44.38 17.78
C LEU A 2 -9.58 -43.81 19.02
N ASN A 3 -8.81 -43.15 19.90
CA ASN A 3 -9.30 -42.64 21.20
C ASN A 3 -9.51 -41.11 21.22
N GLY A 4 -9.45 -40.46 20.06
CA GLY A 4 -9.73 -39.03 19.92
C GLY A 4 -8.87 -38.35 18.85
N TYR A 5 -8.98 -37.03 18.75
CA TYR A 5 -8.20 -36.20 17.84
C TYR A 5 -7.54 -35.06 18.62
N ASP A 6 -6.26 -34.80 18.35
CA ASP A 6 -5.50 -33.72 18.97
C ASP A 6 -5.75 -32.38 18.26
N TYR A 7 -6.94 -31.80 18.47
CA TYR A 7 -7.36 -30.56 17.83
C TYR A 7 -6.37 -29.41 18.03
N GLN A 8 -5.89 -29.22 19.26
CA GLN A 8 -4.98 -28.13 19.59
C GLN A 8 -3.62 -28.29 18.90
N GLY A 9 -3.08 -29.52 18.86
CA GLY A 9 -1.84 -29.81 18.16
C GLY A 9 -1.97 -29.61 16.64
N ALA A 10 -3.08 -30.08 16.05
CA ALA A 10 -3.37 -29.93 14.64
C ALA A 10 -3.54 -28.45 14.25
N GLU A 11 -4.32 -27.68 15.00
CA GLU A 11 -4.54 -26.25 14.77
C GLU A 11 -3.23 -25.47 14.88
N ALA A 12 -2.44 -25.71 15.93
CA ALA A 12 -1.16 -25.03 16.11
C ALA A 12 -0.19 -25.35 14.97
N ALA A 13 -0.15 -26.60 14.51
CA ALA A 13 0.71 -27.01 13.41
C ALA A 13 0.26 -26.45 12.05
N LEU A 14 -1.03 -26.48 11.75
CA LEU A 14 -1.59 -25.89 10.54
C LEU A 14 -1.37 -24.37 10.52
N THR A 15 -1.60 -23.70 11.64
CA THR A 15 -1.34 -22.25 11.79
C THR A 15 0.12 -21.92 11.51
N ARG A 16 1.08 -22.69 12.04
CA ARG A 16 2.50 -22.49 11.76
C ARG A 16 2.83 -22.66 10.27
N ARG A 17 2.26 -23.68 9.61
CA ARG A 17 2.49 -23.91 8.18
C ARG A 17 1.88 -22.80 7.31
N LEU A 18 0.66 -22.37 7.63
CA LEU A 18 0.02 -21.23 6.98
C LEU A 18 0.82 -19.93 7.20
N ALA A 19 1.31 -19.69 8.41
CA ALA A 19 2.17 -18.54 8.72
C ALA A 19 3.44 -18.52 7.86
N ALA A 20 4.12 -19.66 7.73
CA ALA A 20 5.29 -19.77 6.86
C ALA A 20 4.95 -19.47 5.38
N GLU A 21 3.85 -20.03 4.86
CA GLU A 21 3.43 -19.79 3.48
C GLU A 21 3.03 -18.32 3.25
N VAL A 22 2.31 -17.71 4.19
CA VAL A 22 1.91 -16.30 4.11
C VAL A 22 3.13 -15.38 4.11
N VAL A 23 4.21 -15.71 4.83
CA VAL A 23 5.46 -14.95 4.76
C VAL A 23 6.03 -14.97 3.33
N GLU A 24 6.14 -16.14 2.70
CA GLU A 24 6.67 -16.25 1.33
C GLU A 24 5.76 -15.57 0.29
N LEU A 25 4.44 -15.68 0.46
CA LEU A 25 3.48 -14.96 -0.38
C LEU A 25 3.55 -13.44 -0.18
N THR A 26 3.84 -12.97 1.04
CA THR A 26 4.04 -11.55 1.32
C THR A 26 5.29 -11.02 0.63
N LYS A 27 6.40 -11.77 0.67
CA LYS A 27 7.63 -11.46 -0.08
C LYS A 27 7.38 -11.39 -1.57
N LEU A 28 6.61 -12.33 -2.12
CA LEU A 28 6.21 -12.33 -3.53
C LEU A 28 5.46 -11.03 -3.89
N VAL A 29 4.48 -10.64 -3.07
CA VAL A 29 3.71 -9.41 -3.27
C VAL A 29 4.60 -8.18 -3.11
N LEU A 30 5.48 -8.13 -2.11
CA LEU A 30 6.44 -7.05 -1.88
C LEU A 30 7.35 -6.85 -3.09
N ASN A 31 7.92 -7.92 -3.63
CA ASN A 31 8.80 -7.86 -4.80
C ASN A 31 8.05 -7.40 -6.05
N SER A 32 6.82 -7.89 -6.24
CA SER A 32 5.96 -7.42 -7.33
C SER A 32 5.59 -5.94 -7.19
N ALA A 33 5.30 -5.49 -5.96
CA ALA A 33 5.01 -4.09 -5.66
C ALA A 33 6.20 -3.20 -6.00
N ARG A 34 7.42 -3.58 -5.59
CA ARG A 34 8.66 -2.87 -5.93
C ARG A 34 8.84 -2.71 -7.44
N GLY A 35 8.56 -3.77 -8.22
CA GLY A 35 8.67 -3.74 -9.68
C GLY A 35 7.63 -2.86 -10.39
N ASN A 36 6.54 -2.48 -9.72
CA ASN A 36 5.46 -1.68 -10.29
C ASN A 36 5.59 -0.17 -10.02
N ILE A 37 6.61 0.25 -9.26
CA ILE A 37 6.90 1.66 -8.96
C ILE A 37 7.47 2.36 -10.21
N ARG A 38 7.01 3.58 -10.50
CA ARG A 38 7.40 4.33 -11.71
C ARG A 38 7.96 5.72 -11.44
N TYR A 39 7.33 6.49 -10.56
CA TYR A 39 7.61 7.92 -10.42
C TYR A 39 8.48 8.23 -9.19
N TYR A 40 8.41 7.40 -8.15
CA TYR A 40 9.11 7.61 -6.88
C TYR A 40 9.96 6.38 -6.52
N PRO A 41 11.13 6.17 -7.15
CA PRO A 41 11.92 4.94 -6.98
C PRO A 41 12.36 4.68 -5.52
N ASP A 42 12.57 5.73 -4.73
CA ASP A 42 12.92 5.62 -3.31
C ASP A 42 11.85 4.88 -2.49
N VAL A 43 10.59 4.87 -2.95
CA VAL A 43 9.51 4.11 -2.33
C VAL A 43 9.86 2.63 -2.23
N ALA A 44 10.56 2.06 -3.23
CA ALA A 44 10.88 0.63 -3.29
C ALA A 44 11.71 0.17 -2.08
N ALA A 45 12.67 1.01 -1.66
CA ALA A 45 13.53 0.75 -0.51
C ALA A 45 12.80 0.93 0.83
N GLN A 46 11.71 1.70 0.84
CA GLN A 46 10.93 2.01 2.05
C GLN A 46 9.75 1.06 2.27
N LEU A 47 9.46 0.15 1.33
CA LEU A 47 8.45 -0.89 1.51
C LEU A 47 8.95 -1.96 2.46
N GLN A 48 8.07 -2.34 3.39
CA GLN A 48 8.30 -3.33 4.42
C GLN A 48 7.22 -4.41 4.38
N GLU A 49 7.59 -5.61 4.82
CA GLU A 49 6.64 -6.69 5.07
C GLU A 49 6.49 -6.94 6.57
N GLN A 50 5.28 -7.31 6.97
CA GLN A 50 4.94 -7.66 8.35
C GLN A 50 3.99 -8.85 8.36
N LEU A 51 4.19 -9.76 9.31
CA LEU A 51 3.30 -10.87 9.57
C LEU A 51 2.53 -10.62 10.87
N PHE A 52 1.21 -10.76 10.82
CA PHE A 52 0.33 -10.72 11.99
C PHE A 52 -0.41 -12.04 12.10
N VAL A 53 -0.18 -12.76 13.20
CA VAL A 53 -0.92 -14.00 13.51
C VAL A 53 -1.84 -13.72 14.69
N LEU A 54 -3.14 -13.75 14.43
CA LEU A 54 -4.17 -13.80 15.46
C LEU A 54 -4.53 -15.27 15.67
N ALA A 55 -4.02 -15.85 16.75
CA ALA A 55 -4.21 -17.26 17.07
C ALA A 55 -5.70 -17.64 17.05
N GLY A 56 -6.04 -18.71 16.31
CA GLY A 56 -7.41 -19.18 16.14
C GLY A 56 -8.31 -18.29 15.27
N GLN A 57 -7.79 -17.24 14.63
CA GLN A 57 -8.58 -16.31 13.82
C GLN A 57 -8.01 -16.06 12.44
N SER A 58 -6.76 -15.60 12.33
CA SER A 58 -6.17 -15.24 11.03
C SER A 58 -4.65 -15.20 11.02
N VAL A 59 -4.09 -15.42 9.83
CA VAL A 59 -2.69 -15.22 9.50
C VAL A 59 -2.65 -14.19 8.38
N ASN A 60 -2.12 -13.00 8.66
CA ASN A 60 -2.13 -11.87 7.74
C ASN A 60 -0.71 -11.46 7.36
N GLY A 61 -0.47 -11.41 6.06
CA GLY A 61 0.71 -10.79 5.47
C GLY A 61 0.40 -9.37 5.03
N VAL A 62 1.23 -8.41 5.43
CA VAL A 62 1.03 -6.99 5.14
C VAL A 62 2.27 -6.42 4.45
N VAL A 63 2.05 -5.73 3.33
CA VAL A 63 3.07 -4.86 2.70
C VAL A 63 2.68 -3.42 2.94
N SER A 64 3.56 -2.64 3.55
CA SER A 64 3.28 -1.26 3.95
C SER A 64 4.52 -0.38 3.88
N THR A 65 4.32 0.93 4.02
CA THR A 65 5.39 1.92 4.21
C THR A 65 4.81 3.15 4.88
N THR A 66 5.64 3.85 5.66
CA THR A 66 5.34 5.17 6.21
C THR A 66 5.84 6.30 5.31
N PHE A 67 6.50 5.97 4.21
CA PHE A 67 7.09 6.97 3.33
C PHE A 67 6.02 7.66 2.48
N TRP A 68 5.88 8.97 2.68
CA TRP A 68 4.76 9.75 2.12
C TRP A 68 4.67 9.72 0.59
N GLN A 69 5.80 9.60 -0.12
CA GLN A 69 5.82 9.51 -1.58
C GLN A 69 5.13 8.25 -2.11
N ALA A 70 4.99 7.20 -1.28
CA ALA A 70 4.22 6.03 -1.65
C ALA A 70 2.74 6.36 -1.91
N TRP A 71 2.21 7.40 -1.25
CA TRP A 71 0.86 7.89 -1.54
C TRP A 71 0.77 8.55 -2.91
N LEU A 72 1.79 9.33 -3.30
CA LEU A 72 1.87 9.92 -4.64
C LEU A 72 2.07 8.87 -5.72
N GLU A 73 2.88 7.84 -5.46
CA GLU A 73 3.05 6.71 -6.36
C GLU A 73 1.73 5.94 -6.54
N GLN A 74 1.08 5.58 -5.44
CA GLN A 74 -0.15 4.79 -5.43
C GLN A 74 -1.33 5.54 -6.06
N PHE A 75 -1.51 6.82 -5.77
CA PHE A 75 -2.71 7.59 -6.10
C PHE A 75 -2.47 8.79 -7.02
N GLY A 76 -1.25 9.02 -7.48
CA GLY A 76 -0.89 10.11 -8.37
C GLY A 76 -0.70 11.44 -7.65
N LYS A 77 -0.38 12.47 -8.44
CA LYS A 77 -0.10 13.84 -7.99
C LYS A 77 -0.73 14.84 -8.96
N GLY A 78 -1.29 15.93 -8.41
CA GLY A 78 -1.84 17.02 -9.21
C GLY A 78 -3.15 16.68 -9.92
N SER A 79 -3.34 17.23 -11.12
CA SER A 79 -4.56 17.05 -11.91
C SER A 79 -4.87 15.59 -12.26
N LEU A 80 -3.83 14.74 -12.32
CA LEU A 80 -3.94 13.32 -12.63
C LEU A 80 -4.18 12.42 -11.41
N MET A 81 -4.37 13.00 -10.21
CA MET A 81 -4.66 12.21 -9.00
C MET A 81 -5.90 11.32 -9.18
N ALA A 82 -5.85 10.13 -8.60
CA ALA A 82 -7.00 9.24 -8.45
C ALA A 82 -8.14 9.94 -7.70
N GLY A 83 -9.39 9.77 -8.16
CA GLY A 83 -10.57 10.34 -7.52
C GLY A 83 -10.95 9.67 -6.18
N PRO A 84 -11.96 10.19 -5.46
CA PRO A 84 -12.38 9.67 -4.16
C PRO A 84 -12.74 8.18 -4.15
N ASP A 85 -13.29 7.67 -5.24
CA ASP A 85 -13.68 6.25 -5.38
C ASP A 85 -12.48 5.29 -5.39
N LEU A 86 -11.29 5.82 -5.74
CA LEU A 86 -10.06 5.04 -5.86
C LEU A 86 -9.05 5.38 -4.76
N ASN A 87 -9.14 6.57 -4.17
CA ASN A 87 -8.29 7.05 -3.08
C ASN A 87 -9.15 7.45 -1.87
N PRO A 88 -9.36 6.54 -0.90
CA PRO A 88 -10.20 6.81 0.26
C PRO A 88 -9.65 7.94 1.16
N GLY A 89 -8.35 8.25 1.06
CA GLY A 89 -7.73 9.34 1.80
C GLY A 89 -7.90 10.73 1.18
N LEU A 90 -8.39 10.82 -0.07
CA LEU A 90 -8.40 12.07 -0.82
C LEU A 90 -9.29 13.15 -0.18
N VAL A 91 -10.51 12.78 0.22
CA VAL A 91 -11.47 13.74 0.81
C VAL A 91 -10.93 14.33 2.11
N ARG A 92 -10.29 13.50 2.93
CA ARG A 92 -9.64 13.93 4.17
C ARG A 92 -8.47 14.86 3.88
N TYR A 93 -7.62 14.52 2.90
CA TYR A 93 -6.49 15.35 2.49
C TYR A 93 -6.95 16.71 1.95
N MET A 94 -7.94 16.77 1.07
CA MET A 94 -8.45 18.05 0.54
C MET A 94 -9.11 18.93 1.59
N SER A 95 -9.49 18.35 2.74
CA SER A 95 -10.07 19.06 3.88
C SER A 95 -9.04 19.42 4.95
N SER A 96 -7.77 19.03 4.77
CA SER A 96 -6.70 19.26 5.74
C SER A 96 -5.92 20.55 5.43
N SER A 97 -5.09 21.01 6.38
CA SER A 97 -4.27 22.20 6.21
C SER A 97 -3.12 22.01 5.21
N GLU A 98 -2.77 20.76 4.92
CA GLU A 98 -1.80 20.39 3.89
C GLU A 98 -2.33 20.61 2.47
N TRP A 99 -3.65 20.70 2.26
CA TRP A 99 -4.21 21.10 0.97
C TRP A 99 -3.95 22.58 0.69
N ASN A 100 -3.62 22.91 -0.56
CA ASN A 100 -3.59 24.31 -0.96
C ASN A 100 -5.03 24.74 -1.29
N GLY A 101 -5.64 25.58 -0.44
CA GLY A 101 -7.02 26.05 -0.60
C GLY A 101 -7.29 26.82 -1.90
N LEU A 102 -6.25 27.29 -2.60
CA LEU A 102 -6.39 27.88 -3.93
C LEU A 102 -6.56 26.85 -5.06
N ARG A 103 -6.29 25.57 -4.80
CA ARG A 103 -6.52 24.50 -5.79
C ARG A 103 -8.01 24.27 -5.91
N ASP A 104 -8.50 24.30 -7.14
CA ASP A 104 -9.84 23.82 -7.43
C ASP A 104 -9.94 22.31 -7.12
N ARG A 105 -11.02 21.93 -6.43
CA ARG A 105 -11.21 20.55 -5.93
C ARG A 105 -11.57 19.56 -7.04
N SER A 106 -12.05 20.04 -8.18
CA SER A 106 -12.44 19.19 -9.31
C SER A 106 -11.23 18.85 -10.19
N SER A 107 -10.53 19.87 -10.69
CA SER A 107 -9.32 19.75 -11.48
C SER A 107 -8.16 19.21 -10.66
N ARG A 108 -8.03 19.60 -9.39
CA ARG A 108 -6.93 19.24 -8.49
C ARG A 108 -5.57 19.61 -9.06
N ALA A 109 -5.49 20.52 -10.02
CA ALA A 109 -4.21 20.99 -10.53
C ALA A 109 -3.35 21.58 -9.40
N ILE A 110 -2.04 21.43 -9.48
CA ILE A 110 -1.11 22.06 -8.53
C ILE A 110 -1.04 23.55 -8.86
N VAL A 111 -1.44 24.38 -7.90
CA VAL A 111 -1.33 25.84 -8.03
C VAL A 111 -0.39 26.42 -6.99
N GLY A 112 0.16 27.60 -7.27
CA GLY A 112 1.00 28.32 -6.31
C GLY A 112 0.22 28.74 -5.06
N ARG A 113 0.91 28.81 -3.92
CA ARG A 113 0.33 29.21 -2.63
C ARG A 113 0.46 30.71 -2.40
N ILE A 114 -0.44 31.29 -1.60
CA ILE A 114 -0.28 32.64 -1.04
C ILE A 114 1.03 32.78 -0.26
N LYS A 115 1.46 34.02 -0.02
CA LYS A 115 2.64 34.32 0.79
C LYS A 115 2.42 33.83 2.23
N GLY A 116 3.41 33.16 2.81
CA GLY A 116 3.36 32.67 4.20
C GLY A 116 4.05 31.33 4.39
N THR A 117 3.92 30.77 5.59
CA THR A 117 4.40 29.42 5.92
C THR A 117 3.26 28.42 5.77
N TYR A 118 3.56 27.22 5.28
CA TYR A 118 2.60 26.13 5.17
C TYR A 118 3.27 24.79 5.48
N ARG A 119 2.49 23.82 5.94
CA ARG A 119 2.94 22.44 6.13
C ARG A 119 2.66 21.62 4.88
N GLY A 120 3.67 20.93 4.37
CA GLY A 120 3.53 19.99 3.27
C GLY A 120 2.88 18.67 3.69
N ILE A 121 2.50 17.86 2.71
CA ILE A 121 1.95 16.50 2.94
C ILE A 121 2.99 15.55 3.57
N ASP A 122 4.27 15.84 3.38
CA ASP A 122 5.40 15.19 4.06
C ASP A 122 5.60 15.67 5.50
N GLY A 123 4.76 16.59 5.97
CA GLY A 123 4.80 17.17 7.30
C GLY A 123 5.82 18.29 7.47
N VAL A 124 6.60 18.63 6.43
CA VAL A 124 7.67 19.64 6.48
C VAL A 124 7.11 21.05 6.25
N GLU A 125 7.49 21.98 7.12
CA GLU A 125 7.15 23.40 6.95
C GLU A 125 7.95 24.04 5.83
N ARG A 126 7.26 24.82 4.98
CA ARG A 126 7.84 25.52 3.84
C ARG A 126 7.32 26.95 3.80
N LYS A 127 8.13 27.85 3.24
CA LYS A 127 7.76 29.26 3.03
C LYS A 127 7.44 29.51 1.56
N SER A 128 6.30 30.14 1.31
CA SER A 128 5.90 30.65 0.00
C SER A 128 6.11 32.16 -0.07
N GLY A 129 6.70 32.64 -1.17
CA GLY A 129 6.82 34.06 -1.48
C GLY A 129 5.54 34.70 -2.02
N GLY A 130 4.57 33.88 -2.49
CA GLY A 130 3.27 34.34 -3.00
C GLY A 130 3.24 34.86 -4.45
N GLY A 131 4.38 35.01 -5.12
CA GLY A 131 4.45 35.62 -6.47
C GLY A 131 3.72 34.87 -7.59
N ARG A 132 3.29 33.63 -7.36
CA ARG A 132 2.50 32.81 -8.30
C ARG A 132 1.24 32.23 -7.64
N ALA A 133 0.69 32.90 -6.63
CA ALA A 133 -0.49 32.40 -5.91
C ALA A 133 -1.66 32.16 -6.88
N GLY A 134 -2.24 30.96 -6.84
CA GLY A 134 -3.37 30.57 -7.69
C GLY A 134 -3.02 30.24 -9.15
N VAL A 135 -1.79 30.51 -9.59
CA VAL A 135 -1.33 30.17 -10.95
C VAL A 135 -1.13 28.66 -11.05
N ASN A 136 -1.58 28.07 -12.17
CA ASN A 136 -1.40 26.66 -12.47
C ASN A 136 0.09 26.34 -12.71
N LEU A 137 0.73 25.64 -11.78
CA LEU A 137 2.14 25.29 -11.87
C LEU A 137 2.38 24.11 -12.81
N GLU A 138 1.37 23.28 -13.07
CA GLU A 138 1.49 22.16 -14.00
C GLU A 138 1.67 22.65 -15.44
N GLU A 139 0.91 23.69 -15.83
CA GLU A 139 1.03 24.33 -17.15
C GLU A 139 2.40 24.99 -17.33
N LEU A 140 2.85 25.77 -16.34
CA LEU A 140 4.17 26.41 -16.39
C LEU A 140 5.30 25.39 -16.46
N ALA A 141 5.18 24.26 -15.75
CA ALA A 141 6.15 23.17 -15.80
C ALA A 141 6.15 22.49 -17.19
N ALA A 142 4.98 22.28 -17.79
CA ALA A 142 4.85 21.73 -19.14
C ALA A 142 5.44 22.65 -20.22
N GLN A 143 5.41 23.97 -19.99
CA GLN A 143 6.03 24.99 -20.85
C GLN A 143 7.54 25.16 -20.60
N GLY A 144 8.10 24.51 -19.58
CA GLY A 144 9.51 24.64 -19.21
C GLY A 144 9.87 25.94 -18.49
N GLU A 145 8.88 26.69 -18.00
CA GLU A 145 9.11 27.96 -17.28
C GLU A 145 9.51 27.76 -15.81
N ILE A 146 9.17 26.61 -15.24
CA ILE A 146 9.54 26.21 -13.89
C ILE A 146 9.93 24.73 -13.84
N ASP A 147 10.35 24.26 -12.66
CA ASP A 147 10.79 22.89 -12.43
C ASP A 147 9.74 21.84 -12.91
N PRO A 148 10.11 20.90 -13.79
CA PRO A 148 9.26 19.79 -14.23
C PRO A 148 8.67 18.95 -13.09
N ALA A 149 9.28 18.96 -11.89
CA ALA A 149 8.75 18.31 -10.70
C ALA A 149 7.36 18.85 -10.26
N PHE A 150 6.92 20.00 -10.76
CA PHE A 150 5.54 20.48 -10.58
C PHE A 150 4.53 19.85 -11.54
N GLY A 151 4.96 19.09 -12.55
CA GLY A 151 4.07 18.36 -13.45
C GLY A 151 3.28 17.25 -12.74
N PRO A 152 2.05 16.93 -13.19
CA PRO A 152 1.23 15.91 -12.58
C PRO A 152 1.76 14.51 -12.87
N THR A 153 1.43 13.54 -12.00
CA THR A 153 1.73 12.12 -12.23
C THR A 153 0.46 11.29 -12.05
N PRO A 154 0.17 10.34 -12.95
CA PRO A 154 -0.98 9.45 -12.79
C PRO A 154 -0.72 8.43 -11.66
N PRO A 155 -1.79 7.86 -11.07
CA PRO A 155 -1.65 6.77 -10.13
C PRO A 155 -1.07 5.52 -10.79
N THR A 156 -0.16 4.83 -10.10
CA THR A 156 0.31 3.50 -10.55
C THR A 156 -0.46 2.37 -9.88
N PHE A 157 -1.12 2.63 -8.76
CA PHE A 157 -1.78 1.62 -7.94
C PHE A 157 -0.90 0.39 -7.64
N PHE A 158 0.41 0.58 -7.50
CA PHE A 158 1.42 -0.49 -7.49
C PHE A 158 1.14 -1.62 -6.49
N LEU A 159 0.60 -1.31 -5.28
CA LEU A 159 0.22 -2.33 -4.29
C LEU A 159 -0.99 -3.16 -4.75
N ARG A 160 -1.98 -2.52 -5.35
CA ARG A 160 -3.19 -3.17 -5.85
C ARG A 160 -2.83 -4.11 -7.01
N ILE A 161 -2.02 -3.63 -7.94
CA ILE A 161 -1.55 -4.42 -9.08
C ILE A 161 -0.71 -5.62 -8.59
N ALA A 162 0.16 -5.43 -7.61
CA ALA A 162 0.95 -6.52 -7.03
C ALA A 162 0.07 -7.62 -6.43
N LEU A 163 -0.97 -7.26 -5.66
CA LEU A 163 -1.91 -8.24 -5.12
C LEU A 163 -2.74 -8.92 -6.21
N GLN A 164 -3.27 -8.15 -7.17
CA GLN A 164 -4.12 -8.69 -8.24
C GLN A 164 -3.35 -9.64 -9.16
N SER A 165 -2.12 -9.28 -9.55
CA SER A 165 -1.27 -10.10 -10.42
C SER A 165 -0.82 -11.40 -9.75
N ASN A 166 -0.72 -11.44 -8.42
CA ASN A 166 -0.34 -12.64 -7.67
C ASN A 166 -1.52 -13.43 -7.09
N ARG A 167 -2.78 -12.99 -7.31
CA ARG A 167 -3.98 -13.62 -6.72
C ARG A 167 -4.05 -15.13 -6.95
N GLY A 168 -3.81 -15.58 -8.18
CA GLY A 168 -3.86 -17.01 -8.50
C GLY A 168 -2.80 -17.81 -7.74
N ARG A 169 -1.57 -17.28 -7.63
CA ARG A 169 -0.48 -17.91 -6.89
C ARG A 169 -0.77 -17.97 -5.40
N ILE A 170 -1.27 -16.88 -4.83
CA ILE A 170 -1.67 -16.79 -3.42
C ILE A 170 -2.70 -17.88 -3.10
N LEU A 171 -3.79 -17.95 -3.88
CA LEU A 171 -4.85 -18.93 -3.64
C LEU A 171 -4.36 -20.37 -3.78
N ALA A 172 -3.61 -20.67 -4.84
CA ALA A 172 -3.09 -22.01 -5.09
C ALA A 172 -2.09 -22.47 -4.01
N SER A 173 -1.23 -21.58 -3.52
CA SER A 173 -0.27 -21.91 -2.47
C SER A 173 -0.94 -22.16 -1.13
N LEU A 174 -1.90 -21.31 -0.73
CA LEU A 174 -2.67 -21.51 0.50
C LEU A 174 -3.49 -22.81 0.46
N GLN A 175 -4.14 -23.09 -0.68
CA GLN A 175 -4.86 -24.35 -0.89
C GLN A 175 -3.93 -25.57 -0.72
N ARG A 176 -2.73 -25.53 -1.30
CA ARG A 176 -1.75 -26.62 -1.18
C ARG A 176 -1.37 -26.91 0.26
N VAL A 177 -1.21 -25.87 1.10
CA VAL A 177 -0.88 -26.04 2.53
C VAL A 177 -1.99 -26.81 3.26
N VAL A 178 -3.25 -26.49 2.97
CA VAL A 178 -4.41 -27.16 3.58
C VAL A 178 -4.53 -28.59 3.09
N GLU A 179 -4.43 -28.81 1.78
CA GLU A 179 -4.58 -30.15 1.17
C GLU A 179 -3.45 -31.12 1.58
N ALA A 180 -2.22 -30.62 1.69
CA ALA A 180 -1.07 -31.43 2.07
C ALA A 180 -0.88 -31.56 3.60
N PHE A 181 -1.78 -30.99 4.41
CA PHE A 181 -1.65 -31.08 5.86
C PHE A 181 -1.93 -32.52 6.32
N PRO A 182 -1.03 -33.14 7.12
CA PRO A 182 -1.18 -34.54 7.51
C PRO A 182 -2.16 -34.68 8.67
N TYR A 183 -3.45 -34.46 8.42
CA TYR A 183 -4.50 -34.54 9.45
C TYR A 183 -4.47 -35.86 10.22
N HIS A 184 -4.10 -36.96 9.54
CA HIS A 184 -4.07 -38.29 10.12
C HIS A 184 -3.07 -38.47 11.26
N GLU A 185 -1.97 -37.69 11.29
CA GLU A 185 -0.95 -37.75 12.35
C GLU A 185 -1.47 -37.29 13.72
N TYR A 186 -2.61 -36.60 13.75
CA TYR A 186 -3.20 -36.04 14.98
C TYR A 186 -4.32 -36.92 15.56
N PHE A 187 -4.62 -38.07 14.96
CA PHE A 187 -5.48 -39.05 15.62
C PHE A 187 -4.73 -39.72 16.79
N ARG A 188 -5.37 -39.79 17.96
CA ARG A 188 -4.78 -40.43 19.14
C ARG A 188 -5.04 -41.94 19.06
N GLU A 189 -3.97 -42.73 19.02
CA GLU A 189 -4.08 -44.18 19.15
C GLU A 189 -4.45 -44.55 20.59
N GLY A 190 -5.46 -45.41 20.75
CA GLY A 190 -5.73 -46.05 22.02
C GLY A 190 -4.66 -47.08 22.32
N LYS A 191 -4.11 -47.06 23.55
CA LYS A 191 -3.30 -48.18 24.05
C LYS A 191 -4.13 -49.48 23.94
N PRO A 192 -3.52 -50.61 23.54
CA PRO A 192 -4.19 -51.90 23.58
C PRO A 192 -4.65 -52.25 25.00
#